data_AF-A0A8J7CXZ5-F1
#
_entry.id   AF-A0A8J7CXZ5-F1
#
_cell.length_a   1.000
_cell.length_b   1.000
_cell.length_c   1.000
_cell.angle_alpha   90.00
_cell.angle_beta   90.00
_cell.angle_gamma   90.00
#
_symmetry.space_group_name_H-M   'P 1'
#
loop_
_entity.id
_entity.type
_entity.pdbx_description
1 polymer ?
#
loop_
_entity_poly.entity_id
_entity_poly.type
_entity_poly.pdbx_seq_one_letter_code
_entity_poly.pdbx_strand_id
1 'polypeptide(L)' 'MQILVVGLNDKTAPVEIRECIAFRDEETLKAVESLKQKKCILENVI' A
#
# COMPACT_ATOMS: atom_id res chain seq x y z
N MET A 1 13.88 9.65 -11.28
CA MET A 1 13.42 8.77 -10.18
C MET A 1 12.67 9.64 -9.20
N GLN A 2 11.42 9.32 -8.88
CA GLN A 2 10.57 10.12 -7.99
C GLN A 2 9.96 9.20 -6.94
N ILE A 3 9.79 9.70 -5.71
CA ILE A 3 9.10 8.99 -4.64
C ILE A 3 7.66 9.47 -4.63
N LEU A 4 6.72 8.51 -4.63
CA LEU A 4 5.30 8.77 -4.52
C LEU A 4 4.79 8.13 -3.23
N VAL A 5 4.05 8.90 -2.43
CA VAL A 5 3.34 8.40 -1.25
C VAL A 5 1.85 8.38 -1.57
N VAL A 6 1.23 7.22 -1.40
CA VAL A 6 -0.21 7.01 -1.61
C VAL A 6 -0.76 6.28 -0.40
N GLY A 7 -1.93 6.69 0.09
CA GLY A 7 -2.59 6.06 1.22
C GLY A 7 -3.88 6.75 1.62
N LEU A 8 -4.60 6.16 2.56
CA LEU A 8 -5.77 6.75 3.20
C LEU A 8 -5.42 7.11 4.65
N ASN A 9 -5.85 8.29 5.10
CA ASN A 9 -5.66 8.73 6.48
C ASN A 9 -7.01 9.00 7.17
N ASP A 10 -6.96 9.36 8.45
CA ASP A 10 -8.10 9.74 9.30
C ASP A 10 -8.85 10.99 8.88
N LYS A 11 -8.20 11.89 8.15
CA LYS A 11 -8.82 13.11 7.66
C LYS A 11 -9.59 12.88 6.36
N THR A 12 -9.23 11.84 5.60
CA THR A 12 -9.77 11.59 4.26
C THR A 12 -10.65 10.36 4.15
N ALA A 13 -10.55 9.41 5.09
CA ALA A 13 -11.33 8.17 5.06
C ALA A 13 -11.76 7.74 6.47
N PRO A 14 -13.02 7.28 6.63
CA PRO A 14 -13.49 6.73 7.89
C PRO A 14 -12.85 5.36 8.18
N VAL A 15 -12.96 4.88 9.42
CA VAL A 15 -12.24 3.69 9.89
C VAL A 15 -12.62 2.44 9.08
N GLU A 16 -13.89 2.30 8.75
CA GLU A 16 -14.45 1.16 8.02
C GLU A 16 -13.78 1.00 6.63
N ILE A 17 -13.48 2.12 5.95
CA ILE A 17 -12.83 2.10 4.64
C ILE A 17 -11.35 1.75 4.76
N ARG A 18 -10.67 2.22 5.81
CA ARG A 18 -9.24 1.91 6.02
C ARG A 18 -9.03 0.44 6.37
N GLU A 19 -9.94 -0.16 7.14
CA GLU A 19 -9.86 -1.59 7.47
C GLU A 19 -10.05 -2.47 6.23
N CYS A 20 -10.80 -2.04 5.22
CA CYS A 20 -10.93 -2.77 3.95
C CYS A 20 -9.61 -2.88 3.16
N ILE A 21 -8.64 -1.99 3.41
CA ILE A 21 -7.34 -1.98 2.72
C ILE A 21 -6.17 -2.27 3.67
N ALA A 22 -6.46 -2.62 4.92
CA ALA A 22 -5.43 -2.99 5.89
C ALA A 22 -4.89 -4.39 5.56
N PHE A 23 -3.57 -4.52 5.52
CA PHE A 23 -2.90 -5.80 5.34
C PHE A 23 -2.58 -6.42 6.69
N ARG A 24 -2.76 -7.74 6.82
CA ARG A 24 -2.15 -8.50 7.91
C ARG A 24 -0.67 -8.71 7.61
N ASP A 25 0.15 -8.92 8.64
CA ASP A 25 1.61 -9.10 8.48
C ASP A 25 1.98 -10.17 7.44
N GLU A 26 1.21 -11.25 7.37
CA GLU A 26 1.40 -12.35 6.41
C GLU A 26 1.09 -11.95 4.96
N GLU A 27 0.23 -10.95 4.77
CA GLU A 27 -0.24 -10.45 3.47
C GLU A 27 0.62 -9.28 2.97
N THR A 28 1.25 -8.53 3.89
CA THR A 28 2.12 -7.39 3.58
C THR A 28 3.26 -7.78 2.65
N LEU A 29 3.93 -8.92 2.91
CA LEU A 29 5.00 -9.42 2.04
C LEU A 29 4.51 -9.68 0.60
N LYS A 30 3.35 -10.32 0.46
CA LYS A 30 2.75 -10.61 -0.86
C LYS A 30 2.35 -9.33 -1.59
N ALA A 31 1.84 -8.34 -0.86
CA ALA A 31 1.45 -7.05 -1.43
C ALA A 31 2.65 -6.27 -1.96
N VAL A 32 3.77 -6.24 -1.21
CA VAL A 32 5.04 -5.62 -1.63
C VAL A 32 5.61 -6.29 -2.89
N GLU A 33 5.60 -7.63 -2.93
CA GLU A 33 6.02 -8.39 -4.12
C GLU A 33 5.13 -8.10 -5.32
N SER A 34 3.81 -8.02 -5.13
CA SER A 34 2.85 -7.71 -6.19
C SER A 34 3.06 -6.31 -6.77
N LEU A 35 3.35 -5.30 -5.93
CA LEU A 35 3.67 -3.95 -6.38
C LEU A 35 4.98 -3.91 -7.17
N LYS A 36 6.00 -4.66 -6.76
CA LYS A 36 7.30 -4.72 -7.45
C LYS A 36 7.20 -5.30 -8.86
N GLN A 37 6.18 -6.12 -9.14
CA GLN A 37 5.93 -6.65 -10.49
C GLN A 37 5.31 -5.62 -11.45
N LYS A 38 4.91 -4.43 -10.97
CA LYS A 38 4.36 -3.37 -11.83
C LYS A 38 5.49 -2.70 -12.62
N LYS A 39 5.24 -2.45 -13.90
CA LYS A 39 6.20 -1.95 -14.90
C LYS A 39 7.02 -0.71 -14.46
N CYS A 40 6.46 0.14 -13.60
CA CYS A 40 7.04 1.43 -13.23
C CYS A 40 7.39 1.56 -11.74
N ILE A 41 7.37 0.45 -10.97
CA ILE A 41 7.67 0.47 -9.54
C ILE A 41 9.01 -0.25 -9.33
N LEU A 42 10.06 0.53 -9.05
CA LEU A 42 11.41 -0.02 -8.81
C LEU A 42 11.54 -0.57 -7.37
N GLU A 43 11.06 0.20 -6.41
CA GLU A 43 11.08 -0.10 -4.98
C GLU A 43 9.75 0.34 -4.37
N ASN A 44 9.30 -0.36 -3.33
CA ASN A 44 8.07 -0.04 -2.61
C ASN A 44 8.14 -0.53 -1.16
N VAL A 45 7.29 0.06 -0.32
CA VAL A 45 7.05 -0.34 1.07
C VAL A 45 5.57 -0.10 1.37
N ILE A 46 4.97 -0.99 2.15
CA ILE A 46 3.60 -0.89 2.67
C ILE A 46 3.67 -0.99 4.19
#